data_AF-A0A2E0V2W5-F1
#
_entry.id   AF-A0A2E0V2W5-F1
#
_cell.length_a   1.000
_cell.length_b   1.000
_cell.length_c   1.000
_cell.angle_alpha   90.00
_cell.angle_beta   90.00
_cell.angle_gamma   90.00
#
_symmetry.space_group_name_H-M   'P 1'
#
loop_
_entity.id
_entity.type
_entity.pdbx_description
1 polymer ?
#
loop_
_entity_poly.entity_id
_entity_poly.type
_entity_poly.pdbx_seq_one_letter_code
_entity_poly.pdbx_strand_id
1 'polypeptide(L)'
;MILKAALGAAATTGAGPYLHTYTAATDLPSLSVIQQRGTGSSEKFLGCMISTLTISGAAGEEVMMSVEFIAQDADARTSAVSSSFGTGRQVFHYEAGSLSFGGNTYKVKSFELTVDNKLERRQVLGQKTTLEPVISDVREAMLNLTLEMEDNNLYTAQLNDTTSDAVIHFTNSDSDVFSIYLNAAYVTDYSDPINTFGAIERTLTLMGESDGTDEAIKIEVSNQQSSAVAN
;
A
#
# COMPACT_ATOMS: atom_id res chain seq x y z
N MET A 1 -11.55 2.71 -3.65
CA MET A 1 -12.23 2.50 -2.33
C MET A 1 -11.28 2.05 -1.23
N ILE A 2 -10.64 0.89 -1.35
CA ILE A 2 -9.79 0.32 -0.29
C ILE A 2 -8.56 1.20 -0.01
N LEU A 3 -7.86 1.68 -1.05
CA LEU A 3 -6.71 2.58 -0.89
C LEU A 3 -7.07 3.88 -0.15
N LYS A 4 -8.25 4.47 -0.45
CA LYS A 4 -8.76 5.62 0.30
C LYS A 4 -9.00 5.27 1.78
N ALA A 5 -9.51 4.09 2.06
CA ALA A 5 -9.76 3.68 3.44
C ALA A 5 -8.49 3.33 4.22
N ALA A 6 -7.43 2.92 3.53
CA ALA A 6 -6.14 2.66 4.14
C ALA A 6 -5.35 3.94 4.39
N LEU A 7 -5.40 4.91 3.47
CA LEU A 7 -4.58 6.12 3.54
C LEU A 7 -5.33 7.34 4.10
N GLY A 8 -6.65 7.43 3.91
CA GLY A 8 -7.51 8.47 4.47
C GLY A 8 -7.94 9.53 3.45
N ALA A 9 -7.02 10.00 2.60
CA ALA A 9 -7.32 10.98 1.56
C ALA A 9 -7.29 10.37 0.15
N ALA A 10 -8.13 10.92 -0.73
CA ALA A 10 -8.13 10.60 -2.16
C ALA A 10 -8.56 11.83 -2.97
N ALA A 11 -7.80 12.17 -4.00
CA ALA A 11 -8.10 13.23 -4.96
C ALA A 11 -8.17 12.64 -6.38
N THR A 12 -9.01 13.22 -7.24
CA THR A 12 -9.09 12.84 -8.66
C THR A 12 -8.92 14.09 -9.51
N THR A 13 -8.05 14.03 -10.50
CA THR A 13 -7.78 15.13 -11.43
C THR A 13 -7.78 14.64 -12.88
N GLY A 14 -7.87 15.58 -13.83
CA GLY A 14 -7.87 15.29 -15.25
C GLY A 14 -9.27 15.18 -15.87
N ALA A 15 -9.29 14.99 -17.19
CA ALA A 15 -10.50 14.86 -18.01
C ALA A 15 -10.52 13.54 -18.82
N GLY A 16 -9.75 12.53 -18.36
CA GLY A 16 -9.58 11.22 -19.01
C GLY A 16 -8.25 11.09 -19.77
N PRO A 17 -7.37 10.11 -19.43
CA PRO A 17 -7.42 9.27 -18.23
C PRO A 17 -7.34 10.12 -16.95
N TYR A 18 -8.12 9.74 -15.93
CA TYR A 18 -8.15 10.41 -14.63
C TYR A 18 -6.99 9.93 -13.78
N LEU A 19 -6.34 10.85 -13.07
CA LEU A 19 -5.32 10.55 -12.08
C LEU A 19 -5.93 10.56 -10.69
N HIS A 20 -5.87 9.43 -10.01
CA HIS A 20 -6.28 9.27 -8.62
C HIS A 20 -5.05 9.26 -7.72
N THR A 21 -4.97 10.22 -6.81
CA THR A 21 -3.88 10.33 -5.84
C THR A 21 -4.43 10.01 -4.45
N TYR A 22 -3.80 9.05 -3.79
CA TYR A 22 -4.09 8.67 -2.41
C TYR A 22 -2.91 9.05 -1.53
N THR A 23 -3.17 9.81 -0.47
CA THR A 23 -2.16 10.29 0.47
C THR A 23 -2.57 9.94 1.89
N ALA A 24 -1.58 9.82 2.78
CA ALA A 24 -1.85 9.68 4.20
C ALA A 24 -2.64 10.91 4.70
N ALA A 25 -3.66 10.67 5.52
CA ALA A 25 -4.40 11.72 6.20
C ALA A 25 -4.61 11.33 7.67
N THR A 26 -4.82 12.33 8.52
CA THR A 26 -5.02 12.16 9.96
C THR A 26 -6.25 11.32 10.28
N ASP A 27 -7.34 11.48 9.52
CA ASP A 27 -8.58 10.74 9.71
C ASP A 27 -8.70 9.58 8.72
N LEU A 28 -9.05 8.40 9.23
CA LEU A 28 -9.34 7.21 8.42
C LEU A 28 -10.84 6.97 8.34
N PRO A 29 -11.42 6.76 7.14
CA PRO A 29 -12.84 6.53 7.01
C PRO A 29 -13.21 5.12 7.48
N SER A 30 -14.33 5.00 8.20
CA SER A 30 -14.91 3.70 8.55
C SER A 30 -15.66 3.08 7.37
N LEU A 31 -15.57 1.76 7.25
CA LEU A 31 -16.22 0.96 6.22
C LEU A 31 -17.16 -0.08 6.85
N SER A 32 -18.08 -0.60 6.03
CA SER A 32 -18.79 -1.83 6.34
C SER A 32 -18.37 -2.91 5.35
N VAL A 33 -17.93 -4.05 5.86
CA VAL A 33 -17.48 -5.17 5.02
C VAL A 33 -18.51 -6.28 5.11
N ILE A 34 -19.03 -6.72 3.96
CA ILE A 34 -19.94 -7.86 3.92
C ILE A 34 -19.17 -9.08 3.42
N GLN A 35 -19.05 -10.09 4.29
CA GLN A 35 -18.50 -11.38 3.94
C GLN A 35 -19.61 -12.31 3.45
N GLN A 36 -19.60 -12.64 2.17
CA GLN A 36 -20.50 -13.64 1.62
C GLN A 36 -19.90 -15.04 1.75
N ARG A 37 -20.65 -15.97 2.34
CA ARG A 37 -20.27 -17.39 2.49
C ARG A 37 -21.03 -18.23 1.46
N GLY A 38 -20.40 -18.48 0.32
CA GLY A 38 -21.00 -19.22 -0.77
C GLY A 38 -22.23 -18.48 -1.34
N THR A 39 -23.34 -19.20 -1.53
CA THR A 39 -24.56 -18.65 -2.14
C THR A 39 -25.71 -18.43 -1.16
N GLY A 40 -25.56 -18.85 0.12
CA GLY A 40 -26.70 -18.95 1.05
C GLY A 40 -26.78 -17.88 2.13
N SER A 41 -25.65 -17.30 2.57
CA SER A 41 -25.65 -16.37 3.70
C SER A 41 -24.54 -15.32 3.60
N SER A 42 -24.81 -14.13 4.11
CA SER A 42 -23.83 -13.06 4.29
C SER A 42 -23.72 -12.64 5.76
N GLU A 43 -22.55 -12.19 6.16
CA GLU A 43 -22.25 -11.64 7.48
C GLU A 43 -21.69 -10.22 7.29
N LYS A 44 -22.25 -9.24 7.99
CA LYS A 44 -21.87 -7.83 7.83
C LYS A 44 -21.09 -7.37 9.04
N PHE A 45 -19.85 -6.96 8.81
CA PHE A 45 -19.01 -6.30 9.79
C PHE A 45 -19.20 -4.78 9.69
N LEU A 46 -19.46 -4.15 10.82
CA LEU A 46 -19.72 -2.71 10.95
C LEU A 46 -18.51 -2.02 11.58
N GLY A 47 -18.28 -0.76 11.20
CA GLY A 47 -17.20 0.06 11.76
C GLY A 47 -15.81 -0.53 11.49
N CYS A 48 -15.58 -1.08 10.31
CA CYS A 48 -14.30 -1.63 9.90
C CYS A 48 -13.33 -0.49 9.55
N MET A 49 -12.20 -0.44 10.23
CA MET A 49 -11.06 0.42 9.88
C MET A 49 -9.87 -0.43 9.46
N ILE A 50 -9.06 0.07 8.53
CA ILE A 50 -7.88 -0.63 8.02
C ILE A 50 -6.69 -0.35 8.95
N SER A 51 -6.21 -1.41 9.61
CA SER A 51 -5.02 -1.33 10.47
C SER A 51 -3.75 -1.36 9.62
N THR A 52 -3.65 -2.36 8.74
CA THR A 52 -2.45 -2.62 7.95
C THR A 52 -2.83 -2.80 6.48
N LEU A 53 -2.09 -2.13 5.60
CA LEU A 53 -2.15 -2.32 4.16
C LEU A 53 -0.78 -2.86 3.70
N THR A 54 -0.78 -3.97 2.98
CA THR A 54 0.42 -4.53 2.36
C THR A 54 0.20 -4.66 0.86
N ILE A 55 1.11 -4.13 0.05
CA ILE A 55 1.13 -4.28 -1.41
C ILE A 55 2.45 -4.94 -1.78
N SER A 56 2.40 -6.10 -2.42
CA SER A 56 3.59 -6.86 -2.79
C SER A 56 3.55 -7.35 -4.23
N GLY A 57 4.73 -7.53 -4.79
CA GLY A 57 4.89 -8.13 -6.11
C GLY A 57 6.31 -8.65 -6.30
N ALA A 58 6.43 -9.79 -6.97
CA ALA A 58 7.70 -10.41 -7.32
C ALA A 58 7.74 -10.71 -8.83
N ALA A 59 8.96 -10.83 -9.36
CA ALA A 59 9.17 -11.25 -10.74
C ALA A 59 8.50 -12.61 -11.00
N GLY A 60 7.62 -12.67 -12.01
CA GLY A 60 6.81 -13.84 -12.32
C GLY A 60 5.41 -13.85 -11.71
N GLU A 61 5.07 -12.88 -10.85
CA GLU A 61 3.79 -12.83 -10.15
C GLU A 61 2.94 -11.60 -10.56
N GLU A 62 1.71 -11.56 -10.07
CA GLU A 62 0.84 -10.39 -10.11
C GLU A 62 1.02 -9.57 -8.83
N VAL A 63 0.79 -8.26 -8.90
CA VAL A 63 0.81 -7.42 -7.70
C VAL A 63 -0.42 -7.73 -6.85
N MET A 64 -0.17 -8.09 -5.59
CA MET A 64 -1.19 -8.44 -4.62
C MET A 64 -1.34 -7.35 -3.57
N MET A 65 -2.58 -7.11 -3.15
CA MET A 65 -2.89 -6.22 -2.04
C MET A 65 -3.56 -7.02 -0.93
N SER A 66 -2.98 -6.97 0.26
CA SER A 66 -3.52 -7.53 1.50
C SER A 66 -3.91 -6.41 2.45
N VAL A 67 -5.03 -6.58 3.16
CA VAL A 67 -5.58 -5.56 4.04
C VAL A 67 -6.11 -6.21 5.30
N GLU A 68 -5.72 -5.66 6.44
CA GLU A 68 -6.20 -6.09 7.75
C GLU A 68 -7.22 -5.11 8.30
N PHE A 69 -8.40 -5.62 8.66
CA PHE A 69 -9.49 -4.83 9.22
C PHE A 69 -9.65 -5.06 10.71
N ILE A 70 -9.90 -3.98 11.45
CA ILE A 70 -10.44 -4.02 12.81
C ILE A 70 -11.90 -3.57 12.72
N ALA A 71 -12.83 -4.50 12.96
CA ALA A 71 -14.26 -4.21 12.99
C ALA A 71 -14.72 -3.85 14.40
N GLN A 72 -15.72 -2.97 14.48
CA GLN A 72 -16.38 -2.60 15.73
C GLN A 72 -17.35 -3.68 16.19
N ASP A 73 -18.22 -4.12 15.27
CA ASP A 73 -19.30 -5.06 15.54
C ASP A 73 -19.59 -5.94 14.31
N ALA A 74 -20.40 -6.97 14.50
CA ALA A 74 -20.89 -7.84 13.44
C ALA A 74 -22.40 -8.09 13.60
N ASP A 75 -23.15 -7.87 12.52
CA ASP A 75 -24.56 -8.21 12.45
C ASP A 75 -24.76 -9.73 12.35
N ALA A 76 -25.92 -10.20 12.82
CA ALA A 76 -26.35 -11.56 12.58
C ALA A 76 -26.43 -11.86 11.07
N ARG A 77 -26.21 -13.13 10.70
CA ARG A 77 -26.21 -13.54 9.29
C ARG A 77 -27.55 -13.29 8.62
N THR A 78 -27.47 -12.75 7.40
CA THR A 78 -28.64 -12.47 6.56
C THR A 78 -28.51 -13.19 5.22
N SER A 79 -29.48 -12.97 4.32
CA SER A 79 -29.48 -13.51 2.96
C SER A 79 -28.24 -13.08 2.16
N ALA A 80 -27.91 -13.84 1.12
CA ALA A 80 -26.82 -13.50 0.21
C ALA A 80 -27.06 -12.13 -0.46
N VAL A 81 -25.97 -11.44 -0.79
CA VAL A 81 -25.99 -10.14 -1.47
C VAL A 81 -25.54 -10.32 -2.91
N SER A 82 -26.09 -9.53 -3.83
CA SER A 82 -25.57 -9.46 -5.19
C SER A 82 -24.36 -8.52 -5.22
N SER A 83 -23.19 -9.02 -5.60
CA SER A 83 -22.00 -8.22 -5.84
C SER A 83 -21.85 -7.89 -7.32
N SER A 84 -21.49 -6.66 -7.63
CA SER A 84 -21.02 -6.25 -8.96
C SER A 84 -19.51 -6.06 -8.91
N PHE A 85 -18.79 -6.60 -9.89
CA PHE A 85 -17.35 -6.42 -10.04
C PHE A 85 -17.07 -5.39 -11.13
N GLY A 86 -16.07 -4.53 -10.90
CA GLY A 86 -15.57 -3.64 -11.94
C GLY A 86 -14.83 -4.40 -13.04
N THR A 87 -14.55 -3.73 -14.16
CA THR A 87 -13.75 -4.27 -15.27
C THR A 87 -12.25 -3.95 -15.10
N GLY A 88 -11.79 -3.82 -13.85
CA GLY A 88 -10.40 -3.47 -13.56
C GLY A 88 -9.41 -4.51 -14.08
N ARG A 89 -8.25 -4.07 -14.54
CA ARG A 89 -7.13 -4.92 -14.97
C ARG A 89 -6.22 -5.20 -13.78
N GLN A 90 -5.65 -6.41 -13.73
CA GLN A 90 -4.58 -6.75 -12.80
C GLN A 90 -3.30 -5.99 -13.17
N VAL A 91 -2.46 -5.71 -12.17
CA VAL A 91 -1.12 -5.16 -12.37
C VAL A 91 -0.14 -6.31 -12.38
N PHE A 92 0.65 -6.44 -13.44
CA PHE A 92 1.61 -7.53 -13.61
C PHE A 92 3.03 -7.06 -13.35
N HIS A 93 3.91 -7.96 -12.87
CA HIS A 93 5.31 -7.63 -12.60
C HIS A 93 6.07 -7.05 -13.81
N TYR A 94 5.73 -7.41 -15.04
CA TYR A 94 6.41 -6.91 -16.25
C TYR A 94 6.06 -5.46 -16.59
N GLU A 95 5.01 -4.92 -15.97
CA GLU A 95 4.63 -3.51 -16.09
C GLU A 95 5.48 -2.64 -15.15
N ALA A 96 6.22 -3.25 -14.22
CA ALA A 96 7.09 -2.56 -13.28
C ALA A 96 8.29 -1.90 -13.98
N GLY A 97 8.53 -0.64 -13.66
CA GLY A 97 9.74 0.09 -13.97
C GLY A 97 10.84 -0.12 -12.93
N SER A 98 11.92 0.64 -13.06
CA SER A 98 13.00 0.68 -12.08
C SER A 98 12.61 1.49 -10.83
N LEU A 99 13.14 1.10 -9.67
CA LEU A 99 13.09 1.91 -8.46
C LEU A 99 14.00 3.13 -8.63
N SER A 100 13.49 4.34 -8.41
CA SER A 100 14.31 5.54 -8.30
C SER A 100 14.58 5.87 -6.83
N PHE A 101 15.84 6.09 -6.46
CA PHE A 101 16.24 6.55 -5.13
C PHE A 101 17.60 7.27 -5.18
N GLY A 102 17.71 8.45 -4.56
CA GLY A 102 18.94 9.24 -4.52
C GLY A 102 19.46 9.65 -5.90
N GLY A 103 18.55 9.86 -6.87
CA GLY A 103 18.88 10.18 -8.26
C GLY A 103 19.39 9.00 -9.11
N ASN A 104 19.43 7.79 -8.54
CA ASN A 104 19.81 6.56 -9.24
C ASN A 104 18.58 5.70 -9.54
N THR A 105 18.72 4.76 -10.48
CA THR A 105 17.67 3.80 -10.84
C THR A 105 18.15 2.37 -10.62
N TYR A 106 17.31 1.52 -10.03
CA TYR A 106 17.65 0.15 -9.66
C TYR A 106 16.63 -0.85 -10.18
N LYS A 107 17.11 -2.03 -10.59
CA LYS A 107 16.26 -3.14 -11.03
C LYS A 107 15.72 -3.90 -9.83
N VAL A 108 14.40 -3.95 -9.72
CA VAL A 108 13.68 -4.59 -8.61
C VAL A 108 13.29 -6.01 -8.99
N LYS A 109 13.62 -6.98 -8.14
CA LYS A 109 13.16 -8.38 -8.25
C LYS A 109 11.86 -8.60 -7.49
N SER A 110 11.77 -8.04 -6.30
CA SER A 110 10.55 -8.06 -5.48
C SER A 110 10.45 -6.82 -4.63
N PHE A 111 9.22 -6.41 -4.35
CA PHE A 111 8.91 -5.34 -3.41
C PHE A 111 7.75 -5.74 -2.51
N GLU A 112 7.76 -5.19 -1.31
CA GLU A 112 6.65 -5.26 -0.37
C GLU A 112 6.55 -3.91 0.35
N LEU A 113 5.49 -3.17 0.03
CA LEU A 113 5.11 -1.96 0.73
C LEU A 113 4.17 -2.33 1.86
N THR A 114 4.47 -1.93 3.09
CA THR A 114 3.59 -2.04 4.25
C THR A 114 3.31 -0.67 4.84
N VAL A 115 2.03 -0.36 5.03
CA VAL A 115 1.54 0.83 5.74
C VAL A 115 0.79 0.36 6.98
N ASP A 116 1.29 0.72 8.14
CA ASP A 116 0.68 0.43 9.43
C ASP A 116 0.13 1.72 10.04
N ASN A 117 -1.20 1.79 10.16
CA ASN A 117 -1.93 2.93 10.73
C ASN A 117 -1.93 2.95 12.27
N LYS A 118 -1.32 1.95 12.92
CA LYS A 118 -1.23 1.82 14.38
C LYS A 118 -2.60 2.01 15.05
N LEU A 119 -3.59 1.24 14.59
CA LEU A 119 -4.94 1.29 15.15
C LEU A 119 -5.04 0.43 16.41
N GLU A 120 -5.60 0.99 17.48
CA GLU A 120 -5.84 0.28 18.73
C GLU A 120 -7.33 -0.07 18.93
N ARG A 121 -7.58 -1.28 19.44
CA ARG A 121 -8.91 -1.70 19.89
C ARG A 121 -9.23 -1.08 21.26
N ARG A 122 -10.36 -0.39 21.36
CA ARG A 122 -10.82 0.27 22.59
C ARG A 122 -11.88 -0.55 23.30
N GLN A 123 -11.45 -1.36 24.26
CA GLN A 123 -12.34 -2.12 25.14
C GLN A 123 -12.71 -1.29 26.37
N VAL A 124 -14.00 -1.12 26.65
CA VAL A 124 -14.49 -0.35 27.80
C VAL A 124 -15.41 -1.20 28.68
N LEU A 125 -15.41 -0.91 29.99
CA LEU A 125 -16.27 -1.61 30.95
C LEU A 125 -17.76 -1.38 30.61
N GLY A 126 -18.52 -2.48 30.51
CA GLY A 126 -19.96 -2.46 30.19
C GLY A 126 -20.30 -2.64 28.72
N GLN A 127 -19.31 -2.79 27.83
CA GLN A 127 -19.49 -3.10 26.41
C GLN A 127 -18.89 -4.47 26.09
N LYS A 128 -19.55 -5.24 25.21
CA LYS A 128 -19.03 -6.54 24.72
C LYS A 128 -18.13 -6.36 23.49
N THR A 129 -18.33 -5.28 22.76
CA THR A 129 -17.65 -4.93 21.51
C THR A 129 -16.64 -3.81 21.75
N THR A 130 -15.70 -3.65 20.80
CA THR A 130 -14.79 -2.50 20.83
C THR A 130 -15.56 -1.23 20.48
N LEU A 131 -15.15 -0.09 21.03
CA LEU A 131 -15.50 1.20 20.44
C LEU A 131 -14.75 1.38 19.11
N GLU A 132 -15.14 2.41 18.36
CA GLU A 132 -14.45 2.82 17.13
C GLU A 132 -12.92 2.82 17.35
N PRO A 133 -12.17 2.04 16.57
CA PRO A 133 -10.71 2.03 16.65
C PRO A 133 -10.17 3.44 16.45
N VAL A 134 -9.13 3.78 17.19
CA VAL A 134 -8.46 5.08 17.05
C VAL A 134 -7.00 4.84 16.74
N ILE A 135 -6.38 5.79 16.05
CA ILE A 135 -4.94 5.82 15.83
C ILE A 135 -4.28 6.04 17.19
N SER A 136 -3.47 5.07 17.63
CA SER A 136 -2.78 5.12 18.93
C SER A 136 -1.37 5.68 18.83
N ASP A 137 -0.73 5.57 17.66
CA ASP A 137 0.66 5.96 17.44
C ASP A 137 0.89 6.50 16.03
N VAL A 138 2.11 6.93 15.73
CA VAL A 138 2.51 7.45 14.42
C VAL A 138 2.46 6.35 13.38
N ARG A 139 1.84 6.65 12.24
CA ARG A 139 1.77 5.74 11.09
C ARG A 139 3.16 5.46 10.54
N GLU A 140 3.43 4.20 10.22
CA GLU A 140 4.69 3.77 9.63
C GLU A 140 4.46 3.29 8.20
N ALA A 141 5.31 3.73 7.27
CA ALA A 141 5.34 3.27 5.88
C ALA A 141 6.71 2.70 5.56
N MET A 142 6.76 1.39 5.29
CA MET A 142 7.99 0.65 5.00
C MET A 142 7.92 0.01 3.62
N LEU A 143 9.01 0.06 2.88
CA LEU A 143 9.18 -0.57 1.58
C LEU A 143 10.37 -1.53 1.62
N ASN A 144 10.08 -2.83 1.66
CA ASN A 144 11.06 -3.90 1.61
C ASN A 144 11.34 -4.24 0.14
N LEU A 145 12.61 -4.34 -0.24
CA LEU A 145 13.03 -4.52 -1.63
C LEU A 145 14.13 -5.58 -1.74
N THR A 146 14.03 -6.39 -2.79
CA THR A 146 15.12 -7.24 -3.27
C THR A 146 15.54 -6.74 -4.64
N LEU A 147 16.81 -6.38 -4.78
CA LEU A 147 17.38 -5.78 -5.99
C LEU A 147 18.58 -6.58 -6.47
N GLU A 148 18.90 -6.48 -7.76
CA GLU A 148 20.21 -6.92 -8.25
C GLU A 148 21.28 -5.89 -7.86
N MET A 149 22.44 -6.37 -7.40
CA MET A 149 23.56 -5.52 -7.05
C MET A 149 24.29 -5.10 -8.32
N GLU A 150 24.09 -3.85 -8.73
CA GLU A 150 24.81 -3.22 -9.85
C GLU A 150 25.86 -2.20 -9.38
N ASP A 151 25.72 -1.67 -8.17
CA ASP A 151 26.57 -0.62 -7.59
C ASP A 151 26.65 -0.67 -6.06
N ASN A 152 27.45 0.24 -5.49
CA ASN A 152 27.58 0.44 -4.04
C ASN A 152 26.87 1.72 -3.55
N ASN A 153 25.96 2.28 -4.35
CA ASN A 153 25.32 3.56 -4.04
C ASN A 153 24.36 3.43 -2.85
N LEU A 154 23.58 2.34 -2.80
CA LEU A 154 22.66 2.08 -1.68
C LEU A 154 23.37 1.80 -0.36
N TYR A 155 24.50 1.09 -0.41
CA TYR A 155 25.36 0.91 0.77
C TYR A 155 25.91 2.25 1.27
N THR A 156 26.36 3.11 0.36
CA THR A 156 26.85 4.45 0.70
C THR A 156 25.72 5.33 1.26
N ALA A 157 24.51 5.22 0.70
CA ALA A 157 23.34 5.95 1.17
C ALA A 157 22.94 5.51 2.58
N GLN A 158 23.02 4.22 2.89
CA GLN A 158 22.81 3.72 4.24
C GLN A 158 23.87 4.26 5.23
N LEU A 159 25.16 4.21 4.89
CA LEU A 159 26.22 4.67 5.78
C LEU A 159 26.11 6.18 6.11
N ASN A 160 25.59 6.96 5.18
CA ASN A 160 25.44 8.41 5.31
C ASN A 160 24.04 8.84 5.79
N ASP A 161 23.15 7.90 6.14
CA ASP A 161 21.74 8.17 6.48
C ASP A 161 21.06 9.10 5.45
N THR A 162 21.30 8.82 4.16
CA THR A 162 20.82 9.68 3.07
C THR A 162 19.31 9.54 2.94
N THR A 163 18.62 10.67 3.09
CA THR A 163 17.18 10.80 2.86
C THR A 163 16.92 11.19 1.40
N SER A 164 16.04 10.45 0.71
CA SER A 164 15.60 10.75 -0.65
C SER A 164 14.24 10.12 -0.91
N ASP A 165 13.50 10.65 -1.89
CA ASP A 165 12.27 10.00 -2.33
C ASP A 165 12.57 8.67 -3.04
N ALA A 166 11.77 7.66 -2.72
CA ALA A 166 11.80 6.36 -3.37
C ALA A 166 10.53 6.18 -4.21
N VAL A 167 10.70 5.87 -5.49
CA VAL A 167 9.56 5.79 -6.42
C VAL A 167 9.64 4.53 -7.28
N ILE A 168 8.52 3.81 -7.37
CA ILE A 168 8.33 2.69 -8.31
C ILE A 168 7.08 2.96 -9.14
N HIS A 169 7.24 2.90 -10.46
CA HIS A 169 6.15 3.08 -11.42
C HIS A 169 5.82 1.75 -12.10
N PHE A 170 4.53 1.47 -12.26
CA PHE A 170 4.00 0.40 -13.08
C PHE A 170 3.22 1.06 -14.21
N THR A 171 3.58 0.79 -15.46
CA THR A 171 2.94 1.40 -16.63
C THR A 171 2.59 0.34 -17.66
N ASN A 172 1.35 0.37 -18.14
CA ASN A 172 0.89 -0.49 -19.22
C ASN A 172 0.91 0.25 -20.58
N SER A 173 0.88 -0.51 -21.67
CA SER A 173 0.59 -0.01 -23.03
C SER A 173 -0.63 0.91 -23.17
N ASP A 174 -1.64 0.79 -22.32
CA ASP A 174 -2.85 1.63 -22.31
C ASP A 174 -2.65 2.98 -21.58
N SER A 175 -1.43 3.29 -21.13
CA SER A 175 -1.08 4.48 -20.33
C SER A 175 -1.73 4.56 -18.94
N ASP A 176 -2.32 3.45 -18.47
CA ASP A 176 -2.64 3.31 -17.05
C ASP A 176 -1.34 3.19 -16.24
N VAL A 177 -1.32 3.90 -15.13
CA VAL A 177 -0.16 4.01 -14.24
C VAL A 177 -0.58 3.63 -12.84
N PHE A 178 0.20 2.77 -12.20
CA PHE A 178 0.17 2.57 -10.76
C PHE A 178 1.54 2.96 -10.22
N SER A 179 1.61 3.90 -9.29
CA SER A 179 2.89 4.39 -8.76
C SER A 179 2.87 4.45 -7.25
N ILE A 180 3.97 4.00 -6.65
CA ILE A 180 4.22 4.05 -5.22
C ILE A 180 5.33 5.07 -4.98
N TYR A 181 5.05 6.04 -4.12
CA TYR A 181 5.98 7.06 -3.67
C TYR A 181 6.16 6.92 -2.16
N LEU A 182 7.40 6.76 -1.72
CA LEU A 182 7.80 6.86 -0.34
C LEU A 182 8.67 8.12 -0.22
N ASN A 183 8.15 9.14 0.44
CA ASN A 183 8.79 10.45 0.50
C ASN A 183 9.78 10.49 1.66
N ALA A 184 10.85 11.28 1.48
CA ALA A 184 11.92 11.41 2.47
C ALA A 184 12.35 10.04 3.03
N ALA A 185 12.51 9.06 2.15
CA ALA A 185 12.85 7.70 2.55
C ALA A 185 14.33 7.58 2.91
N TYR A 186 14.63 6.75 3.91
CA TYR A 186 16.00 6.39 4.28
C TYR A 186 16.11 4.88 4.48
N VAL A 187 17.33 4.36 4.37
CA VAL A 187 17.61 2.92 4.48
C VAL A 187 17.74 2.56 5.95
N THR A 188 16.83 1.73 6.48
CA THR A 188 16.87 1.26 7.86
C THR A 188 17.63 -0.06 8.01
N ASP A 189 17.49 -0.93 7.02
CA ASP A 189 18.17 -2.22 6.96
C ASP A 189 18.73 -2.47 5.56
N TYR A 190 19.88 -3.13 5.50
CA TYR A 190 20.59 -3.47 4.27
C TYR A 190 21.39 -4.75 4.47
N SER A 191 21.31 -5.63 3.48
CA SER A 191 22.03 -6.89 3.47
C SER A 191 22.41 -7.27 2.04
N ASP A 192 23.68 -7.56 1.82
CA ASP A 192 24.27 -7.99 0.54
C ASP A 192 25.05 -9.30 0.71
N PRO A 193 24.36 -10.42 1.02
CA PRO A 193 25.02 -11.69 1.21
C PRO A 193 25.68 -12.15 -0.09
N ILE A 194 26.96 -12.52 -0.03
CA ILE A 194 27.63 -13.18 -1.16
C ILE A 194 27.05 -14.59 -1.27
N ASN A 195 26.08 -14.76 -2.16
CA ASN A 195 25.50 -16.04 -2.50
C ASN A 195 26.22 -16.66 -3.72
N THR A 196 26.28 -17.98 -3.71
CA THR A 196 26.96 -18.84 -4.70
C THR A 196 26.44 -18.60 -6.13
N PHE A 197 27.27 -18.89 -7.15
CA PHE A 197 27.02 -18.80 -8.61
C PHE A 197 25.66 -18.21 -9.05
N GLY A 198 25.65 -16.92 -9.39
CA GLY A 198 24.49 -16.20 -9.90
C GLY A 198 24.75 -14.70 -9.98
N ALA A 199 23.71 -13.93 -10.34
CA ALA A 199 23.73 -12.48 -10.16
C ALA A 199 23.64 -12.17 -8.65
N ILE A 200 24.49 -11.27 -8.17
CA ILE A 200 24.52 -10.89 -6.75
C ILE A 200 23.25 -10.09 -6.45
N GLU A 201 22.58 -10.43 -5.36
CA GLU A 201 21.36 -9.78 -4.89
C GLU A 201 21.63 -9.01 -3.60
N ARG A 202 20.86 -7.95 -3.39
CA ARG A 202 20.83 -7.18 -2.15
C ARG A 202 19.39 -6.98 -1.70
N THR A 203 19.17 -7.02 -0.40
CA THR A 203 17.89 -6.73 0.24
C THR A 203 18.01 -5.49 1.09
N LEU A 204 17.01 -4.61 1.05
CA LEU A 204 16.99 -3.41 1.87
C LEU A 204 15.57 -3.02 2.27
N THR A 205 15.48 -2.30 3.37
CA THR A 205 14.23 -1.71 3.87
C THR A 205 14.35 -0.20 3.84
N LEU A 206 13.41 0.43 3.14
CA LEU A 206 13.25 1.89 3.16
C LEU A 206 12.10 2.24 4.10
N MET A 207 12.29 3.26 4.93
CA MET A 207 11.24 3.85 5.74
C MET A 207 11.01 5.29 5.31
N GLY A 208 9.74 5.63 5.04
CA GLY A 208 9.34 6.98 4.66
C GLY A 208 9.00 7.82 5.88
N GLU A 209 9.33 9.11 5.83
CA GLU A 209 8.96 10.08 6.86
C GLU A 209 8.08 11.17 6.28
N SER A 210 7.17 11.69 7.12
CA SER A 210 6.46 12.92 6.79
C SER A 210 7.36 14.10 7.12
N ASP A 211 7.63 14.95 6.13
CA ASP A 211 8.46 16.14 6.30
C ASP A 211 7.65 17.38 6.77
N GLY A 212 6.37 17.18 7.08
CA GLY A 212 5.42 18.21 7.50
C GLY A 212 4.76 18.99 6.35
N THR A 213 5.19 18.79 5.10
CA THR A 213 4.57 19.35 3.88
C THR A 213 4.03 18.25 2.98
N ASP A 214 4.83 17.20 2.81
CA ASP A 214 4.52 15.98 2.08
C ASP A 214 4.36 14.80 3.05
N GLU A 215 3.37 13.97 2.77
CA GLU A 215 3.09 12.78 3.55
C GLU A 215 4.10 11.68 3.24
N ALA A 216 4.40 10.83 4.24
CA ALA A 216 5.39 9.75 4.12
C ALA A 216 5.13 8.80 2.95
N ILE A 217 3.86 8.65 2.55
CA ILE A 217 3.45 7.80 1.45
C ILE A 217 2.40 8.46 0.56
N LYS A 218 2.58 8.26 -0.75
CA LYS A 218 1.61 8.59 -1.78
C LYS A 218 1.49 7.44 -2.78
N ILE A 219 0.26 7.11 -3.15
CA ILE A 219 -0.06 6.14 -4.20
C ILE A 219 -0.83 6.84 -5.30
N GLU A 220 -0.42 6.64 -6.55
CA GLU A 220 -1.11 7.18 -7.72
C GLU A 220 -1.63 6.05 -8.61
N VAL A 221 -2.87 6.19 -9.07
CA VAL A 221 -3.52 5.28 -10.00
C VAL A 221 -4.15 6.10 -11.12
N SER A 222 -3.77 5.90 -12.37
CA SER A 222 -4.49 6.46 -13.52
C SER A 222 -5.37 5.42 -14.20
N ASN A 223 -6.60 5.79 -14.53
CA ASN A 223 -7.54 4.96 -15.27
C ASN A 223 -8.66 5.82 -15.91
N GLN A 224 -9.63 5.20 -16.59
CA GLN A 224 -10.76 5.92 -17.21
C GLN A 224 -11.95 6.22 -16.27
N GLN A 225 -11.88 5.84 -15.00
CA GLN A 225 -12.92 6.11 -14.01
C GLN A 225 -12.85 7.55 -13.54
N SER A 226 -13.99 8.24 -13.52
CA SER A 226 -14.05 9.63 -13.06
C SER A 226 -13.98 9.79 -11.54
N SER A 227 -13.80 8.70 -10.77
CA SER A 227 -13.84 8.69 -9.32
C SER A 227 -12.88 7.67 -8.70
N ALA A 228 -12.03 8.14 -7.78
CA ALA A 228 -11.10 7.31 -6.98
C ALA A 228 -11.80 6.29 -6.03
N VAL A 229 -13.12 6.37 -5.93
CA VAL A 229 -13.94 5.48 -5.10
C VAL A 229 -14.97 4.70 -5.91
N ALA A 230 -15.00 4.85 -7.24
CA ALA A 230 -15.77 3.96 -8.09
C ALA A 230 -15.11 2.56 -8.16
N ASN A 231 -15.95 1.57 -8.45
CA ASN A 231 -15.59 0.15 -8.53
C ASN A 231 -15.22 -0.22 -9.97
#